data_AF-N4UVX8-F1
#
_entry.id   AF-N4UVX8-F1
#
_cell.length_a   1.000
_cell.length_b   1.000
_cell.length_c   1.000
_cell.angle_alpha   90.00
_cell.angle_beta   90.00
_cell.angle_gamma   90.00
#
_symmetry.space_group_name_H-M   'P 1'
#
loop_
_entity.id
_entity.type
_entity.pdbx_description
1 polymer ?
#
loop_
_entity_poly.entity_id
_entity_poly.type
_entity_poly.pdbx_seq_one_letter_code
_entity_poly.pdbx_strand_id
1 'polypeptide(L)'
;METFKSLFAKPDPQAQMRKCNALMRQNIRKIDRDIQTVKQVEYKTKNLILQADKRAQRDPSRAKQAQQEVRDFARELVRARKTSARLITSKAQLNSVQMQVQEAFAVRKIEGSIRASVGIMKDVNSLIRLPELAGTMQELKVDKVLGEILKDRKQPALPVAPVPEPQKPQEEEEEEEDPEAMMDQMRNRLEALRS
;
A
#
# COMPACT_ATOMS: atom_id res chain seq x y z
N MET A 1 41.29 -10.24 -2.60
CA MET A 1 41.41 -10.11 -4.08
C MET A 1 40.07 -10.13 -4.82
N GLU A 2 38.92 -9.94 -4.16
CA GLU A 2 37.59 -10.02 -4.82
C GLU A 2 36.98 -8.65 -5.18
N THR A 3 37.52 -7.57 -4.65
CA THR A 3 36.94 -6.21 -4.74
C THR A 3 37.21 -5.50 -6.07
N PHE A 4 38.27 -5.85 -6.80
CA PHE A 4 38.58 -5.23 -8.09
C PHE A 4 37.96 -5.99 -9.28
N LYS A 5 37.69 -7.29 -9.15
CA LYS A 5 36.96 -8.07 -10.18
C LYS A 5 35.45 -7.81 -10.15
N SER A 6 34.89 -7.44 -9.00
CA SER A 6 33.45 -7.14 -8.84
C SER A 6 33.01 -5.77 -9.38
N LEU A 7 33.96 -4.89 -9.73
CA LEU A 7 33.68 -3.62 -10.41
C LEU A 7 33.48 -3.77 -11.92
N PHE A 8 34.07 -4.81 -12.54
CA PHE A 8 33.96 -5.06 -13.98
C PHE A 8 33.19 -6.34 -14.34
N ALA A 9 33.02 -7.29 -13.42
CA ALA A 9 32.21 -8.48 -13.61
C ALA A 9 30.79 -8.27 -13.06
N LYS A 10 29.77 -8.59 -13.88
CA LYS A 10 28.37 -8.63 -13.43
C LYS A 10 28.28 -9.52 -12.17
N PRO A 11 27.56 -9.10 -11.12
CA PRO A 11 27.49 -9.88 -9.89
C PRO A 11 26.91 -11.26 -10.19
N ASP A 12 27.52 -12.31 -9.63
CA ASP A 12 27.10 -13.70 -9.84
C ASP A 12 25.57 -13.85 -9.61
N PRO A 13 24.81 -14.34 -10.60
CA PRO A 13 23.37 -14.57 -10.51
C PRO A 13 22.96 -15.37 -9.27
N GLN A 14 23.81 -16.29 -8.82
CA GLN A 14 23.51 -17.11 -7.64
C GLN A 14 23.66 -16.31 -6.33
N ALA A 15 24.71 -15.50 -6.19
CA ALA A 15 24.85 -14.57 -5.05
C ALA A 15 23.69 -13.56 -4.99
N GLN A 16 23.30 -13.07 -6.16
CA GLN A 16 22.17 -12.20 -6.41
C GLN A 16 20.84 -12.82 -5.93
N MET A 17 20.53 -14.05 -6.37
CA MET A 17 19.35 -14.80 -5.91
C MET A 17 19.33 -14.98 -4.39
N ARG A 18 20.49 -15.26 -3.78
CA ARG A 18 20.61 -15.42 -2.31
C ARG A 18 20.27 -14.11 -1.59
N LYS A 19 20.79 -12.97 -2.07
CA LYS A 19 20.49 -11.65 -1.49
C LYS A 19 19.00 -11.33 -1.59
N CYS A 20 18.40 -11.49 -2.77
CA CYS A 20 16.96 -11.27 -2.97
C CYS A 20 16.12 -12.14 -2.03
N ASN A 21 16.40 -13.46 -1.96
CA ASN A 21 15.70 -14.35 -1.04
C ASN A 21 15.89 -13.98 0.43
N ALA A 22 17.09 -13.53 0.83
CA ALA A 22 17.35 -13.11 2.20
C ALA A 22 16.52 -11.86 2.57
N LEU A 23 16.51 -10.85 1.70
CA LEU A 23 15.71 -9.64 1.86
C LEU A 23 14.21 -9.95 1.91
N MET A 24 13.69 -10.79 1.01
CA MET A 24 12.28 -11.18 1.01
C MET A 24 11.89 -11.91 2.29
N ARG A 25 12.71 -12.86 2.77
CA ARG A 25 12.47 -13.56 4.05
C ARG A 25 12.52 -12.61 5.24
N GLN A 26 13.42 -11.63 5.25
CA GLN A 26 13.48 -10.62 6.30
C GLN A 26 12.19 -9.79 6.34
N ASN A 27 11.69 -9.36 5.18
CA ASN A 27 10.44 -8.61 5.08
C ASN A 27 9.22 -9.45 5.49
N ILE A 28 9.14 -10.71 5.07
CA ILE A 28 8.06 -11.63 5.48
C ILE A 28 8.04 -11.77 7.01
N ARG A 29 9.20 -11.98 7.65
CA ARG A 29 9.30 -12.07 9.12
C ARG A 29 8.93 -10.75 9.81
N LYS A 30 9.25 -9.60 9.22
CA LYS A 30 8.84 -8.29 9.74
C LYS A 30 7.32 -8.17 9.72
N ILE A 31 6.68 -8.46 8.58
CA ILE A 31 5.22 -8.44 8.44
C ILE A 31 4.56 -9.43 9.39
N ASP A 32 5.13 -10.63 9.59
CA ASP A 32 4.58 -11.60 10.54
C ASP A 32 4.58 -11.08 11.98
N ARG A 33 5.64 -10.37 12.39
CA ARG A 33 5.68 -9.70 13.69
C ARG A 33 4.65 -8.58 13.76
N ASP A 34 4.55 -7.74 12.73
CA ASP A 34 3.60 -6.62 12.70
C ASP A 34 2.14 -7.14 12.73
N ILE A 35 1.82 -8.22 12.02
CA ILE A 35 0.51 -8.89 12.08
C ILE A 35 0.22 -9.38 13.50
N GLN A 36 1.19 -10.01 14.17
CA GLN A 36 1.00 -10.45 15.55
C GLN A 36 0.77 -9.27 16.50
N THR A 37 1.53 -8.19 16.37
CA THR A 37 1.36 -6.97 17.17
C THR A 37 -0.03 -6.37 16.95
N VAL A 38 -0.49 -6.23 15.70
CA VAL A 38 -1.82 -5.71 15.39
C VAL A 38 -2.92 -6.63 15.93
N LYS A 39 -2.78 -7.94 15.82
CA LYS A 39 -3.74 -8.90 16.42
C LYS A 39 -3.83 -8.78 17.94
N GLN A 40 -2.71 -8.55 18.62
CA GLN A 40 -2.73 -8.30 20.07
C GLN A 40 -3.45 -6.99 20.41
N VAL A 41 -3.25 -5.94 19.62
CA VAL A 41 -4.00 -4.68 19.75
C VAL A 41 -5.49 -4.92 19.54
N GLU A 42 -5.89 -5.63 18.48
CA GLU A 42 -7.30 -5.99 18.23
C GLU A 42 -7.94 -6.72 19.41
N TYR A 43 -7.23 -7.71 19.98
CA TYR A 43 -7.71 -8.46 21.13
C TYR A 43 -7.89 -7.57 22.37
N LYS A 44 -6.91 -6.72 22.66
CA LYS A 44 -6.98 -5.76 23.79
C LYS A 44 -8.12 -4.77 23.59
N THR A 45 -8.26 -4.19 22.41
CA THR A 45 -9.33 -3.23 22.09
C THR A 45 -10.71 -3.88 22.22
N LYS A 46 -10.88 -5.13 21.78
CA LYS A 46 -12.13 -5.88 21.99
C LYS A 46 -12.46 -6.02 23.48
N ASN A 47 -11.46 -6.33 24.31
CA ASN A 47 -11.67 -6.45 25.76
C ASN A 47 -11.99 -5.10 26.41
N LEU A 48 -11.37 -4.00 25.97
CA LEU A 48 -11.68 -2.65 26.43
C LEU A 48 -13.12 -2.26 26.12
N ILE A 49 -13.63 -2.60 24.94
CA ILE A 49 -15.04 -2.39 24.57
C ILE A 49 -15.96 -3.13 25.55
N LEU A 50 -15.70 -4.41 25.81
CA LEU A 50 -16.51 -5.22 26.74
C LEU A 50 -16.45 -4.70 28.18
N GLN A 51 -15.31 -4.19 28.61
CA GLN A 51 -15.16 -3.60 29.94
C GLN A 51 -15.90 -2.26 30.06
N ALA A 52 -15.82 -1.41 29.04
CA ALA A 52 -16.54 -0.14 29.01
C ALA A 52 -18.07 -0.36 29.01
N ASP A 53 -18.56 -1.32 28.23
CA ASP A 53 -19.97 -1.69 28.20
C ASP A 53 -20.46 -2.21 29.58
N LYS A 54 -19.70 -3.10 30.22
CA LYS A 54 -20.02 -3.57 31.58
C LYS A 54 -20.03 -2.46 32.62
N ARG A 55 -19.16 -1.44 32.50
CA ARG A 55 -19.17 -0.27 33.40
C ARG A 55 -20.43 0.57 33.19
N ALA A 56 -20.86 0.77 31.95
CA ALA A 56 -22.10 1.49 31.63
C ALA A 56 -23.33 0.82 32.26
N GLN A 57 -23.35 -0.52 32.29
CA GLN A 57 -24.45 -1.28 32.90
C GLN A 57 -24.49 -1.18 34.43
N ARG A 58 -23.34 -1.06 35.10
CA ARG A 58 -23.27 -0.97 36.57
C ARG A 58 -23.52 0.43 37.11
N ASP A 59 -23.06 1.46 36.42
CA ASP A 59 -23.15 2.85 36.85
C ASP A 59 -23.89 3.69 35.79
N PRO A 60 -25.23 3.85 35.91
CA PRO A 60 -26.03 4.60 34.95
C PRO A 60 -25.61 6.07 34.83
N SER A 61 -25.03 6.64 35.89
CA SER A 61 -24.50 8.00 35.93
C SER A 61 -23.34 8.22 34.94
N ARG A 62 -22.53 7.18 34.69
CA ARG A 62 -21.37 7.22 33.78
C ARG A 62 -21.65 6.61 32.41
N ALA A 63 -22.89 6.20 32.15
CA ALA A 63 -23.27 5.51 30.91
C ALA A 63 -22.93 6.33 29.65
N LYS A 64 -23.14 7.65 29.67
CA LYS A 64 -22.80 8.52 28.51
C LYS A 64 -21.30 8.53 28.20
N GLN A 65 -20.44 8.59 29.22
CA GLN A 65 -18.98 8.56 29.05
C GLN A 65 -18.54 7.18 28.53
N ALA A 66 -19.03 6.10 29.13
CA ALA A 66 -18.72 4.75 28.71
C ALA A 66 -19.18 4.46 27.26
N GLN A 67 -20.32 5.01 26.83
CA GLN A 67 -20.77 4.90 25.44
C GLN A 67 -19.85 5.65 24.45
N GLN A 68 -19.28 6.78 24.84
CA GLN A 68 -18.28 7.49 24.03
C GLN A 68 -17.00 6.67 23.90
N GLU A 69 -16.48 6.14 25.01
CA GLU A 69 -15.31 5.24 25.02
C GLU A 69 -15.52 4.02 24.11
N VAL A 70 -16.69 3.39 24.18
CA VAL A 70 -17.05 2.25 23.32
C VAL A 70 -17.01 2.65 21.84
N ARG A 71 -17.54 3.83 21.48
CA ARG A 71 -17.52 4.31 20.09
C ARG A 71 -16.10 4.56 19.59
N ASP A 72 -15.26 5.14 20.42
CA ASP A 72 -13.86 5.43 20.05
C ASP A 72 -13.04 4.14 19.91
N PHE A 73 -13.17 3.20 20.86
CA PHE A 73 -12.54 1.89 20.74
C PHE A 73 -13.06 1.08 19.55
N ALA A 74 -14.34 1.18 19.21
CA ALA A 74 -14.90 0.52 18.04
C ALA A 74 -14.31 1.06 16.73
N ARG A 75 -14.13 2.39 16.62
CA ARG A 75 -13.45 3.01 15.47
C ARG A 75 -12.02 2.51 15.35
N GLU A 76 -11.30 2.44 16.46
CA GLU A 76 -9.91 1.96 16.47
C GLU A 76 -9.82 0.46 16.13
N LEU A 77 -10.76 -0.36 16.60
CA LEU A 77 -10.84 -1.77 16.24
C LEU A 77 -11.01 -1.97 14.72
N VAL A 78 -11.85 -1.15 14.07
CA VAL A 78 -12.03 -1.20 12.62
C VAL A 78 -10.74 -0.80 11.89
N ARG A 79 -10.03 0.22 12.37
CA ARG A 79 -8.73 0.64 11.81
C ARG A 79 -7.68 -0.46 11.95
N ALA A 80 -7.56 -1.07 13.13
CA ALA A 80 -6.65 -2.18 13.39
C ALA A 80 -6.92 -3.37 12.44
N ARG A 81 -8.21 -3.73 12.25
CA ARG A 81 -8.61 -4.78 11.30
C ARG A 81 -8.24 -4.46 9.86
N LYS A 82 -8.45 -3.21 9.42
CA LYS A 82 -8.04 -2.77 8.07
C LYS A 82 -6.53 -2.87 7.88
N THR A 83 -5.75 -2.48 8.89
CA THR A 83 -4.29 -2.63 8.89
C THR A 83 -3.87 -4.10 8.84
N SER A 84 -4.48 -4.96 9.65
CA SER A 84 -4.24 -6.41 9.65
C SER A 84 -4.53 -7.03 8.28
N ALA A 85 -5.68 -6.72 7.67
CA ALA A 85 -6.05 -7.18 6.34
C ALA A 85 -5.06 -6.72 5.25
N ARG A 86 -4.61 -5.46 5.33
CA ARG A 86 -3.57 -4.92 4.43
C ARG A 86 -2.26 -5.70 4.58
N LEU A 87 -1.78 -5.89 5.81
CA LEU A 87 -0.54 -6.63 6.07
C LEU A 87 -0.61 -8.09 5.59
N ILE A 88 -1.74 -8.77 5.78
CA ILE A 88 -1.97 -10.14 5.29
C ILE A 88 -1.92 -10.19 3.76
N THR A 89 -2.59 -9.25 3.09
CA THR A 89 -2.56 -9.14 1.62
C THR A 89 -1.14 -8.89 1.13
N SER A 90 -0.40 -8.02 1.82
CA SER A 90 0.99 -7.68 1.53
C SER A 90 1.92 -8.88 1.68
N LYS A 91 1.71 -9.70 2.73
CA LYS A 91 2.43 -10.96 2.91
C LYS A 91 2.18 -11.92 1.74
N ALA A 92 0.93 -12.04 1.29
CA ALA A 92 0.58 -12.89 0.16
C ALA A 92 1.24 -12.42 -1.15
N GLN A 93 1.21 -11.11 -1.43
CA GLN A 93 1.91 -10.51 -2.56
C GLN A 93 3.42 -10.77 -2.51
N LEU A 94 4.04 -10.69 -1.32
CA LEU A 94 5.45 -11.00 -1.17
C LEU A 94 5.80 -12.46 -1.41
N ASN A 95 4.97 -13.38 -0.92
CA ASN A 95 5.15 -14.81 -1.18
C ASN A 95 5.00 -15.12 -2.67
N SER A 96 4.05 -14.47 -3.36
CA SER A 96 3.89 -14.56 -4.82
C SER A 96 5.17 -14.14 -5.55
N VAL A 97 5.69 -12.95 -5.23
CA VAL A 97 6.95 -12.46 -5.81
C VAL A 97 8.11 -13.41 -5.51
N GLN A 98 8.18 -13.99 -4.31
CA GLN A 98 9.26 -14.90 -3.93
C GLN A 98 9.24 -16.16 -4.79
N MET A 99 8.06 -16.75 -4.98
CA MET A 99 7.89 -17.92 -5.84
C MET A 99 8.25 -17.60 -7.30
N GLN A 100 7.74 -16.50 -7.83
CA GLN A 100 7.99 -16.11 -9.22
C GLN A 100 9.46 -15.77 -9.48
N VAL A 101 10.16 -15.16 -8.51
CA VAL A 101 11.61 -14.93 -8.60
C VAL A 101 12.36 -16.27 -8.60
N GLN A 102 11.99 -17.21 -7.72
CA GLN A 102 12.62 -18.53 -7.69
C GLN A 102 12.42 -19.30 -9.01
N GLU A 103 11.22 -19.24 -9.58
CA GLU A 103 10.91 -19.79 -10.89
C GLU A 103 11.77 -19.16 -11.99
N ALA A 104 11.84 -17.83 -12.04
CA ALA A 104 12.63 -17.10 -13.04
C ALA A 104 14.12 -17.49 -13.01
N PHE A 105 14.67 -17.77 -11.82
CA PHE A 105 16.04 -18.28 -11.68
C PHE A 105 16.19 -19.75 -12.09
N ALA A 106 15.20 -20.59 -11.80
CA ALA A 106 15.20 -21.99 -12.25
C ALA A 106 15.16 -22.06 -13.78
N VAL A 107 14.30 -21.25 -14.42
CA VAL A 107 14.22 -21.12 -15.88
C VAL A 107 15.55 -20.66 -16.46
N ARG A 108 16.19 -19.63 -15.87
CA ARG A 108 17.54 -19.18 -16.30
C ARG A 108 18.59 -20.29 -16.27
N LYS A 109 18.54 -21.17 -15.26
CA LYS A 109 19.50 -22.28 -15.14
C LYS A 109 19.35 -23.30 -16.27
N ILE A 110 18.14 -23.46 -16.80
CA ILE A 110 17.80 -24.43 -17.84
C ILE A 110 17.96 -23.80 -19.24
N GLU A 111 17.33 -22.65 -19.46
CA GLU A 111 17.20 -22.01 -20.77
C GLU A 111 18.28 -20.93 -21.03
N GLY A 112 19.08 -20.58 -20.02
CA GLY A 112 20.10 -19.52 -20.11
C GLY A 112 19.55 -18.08 -20.11
N SER A 113 18.23 -17.91 -20.31
CA SER A 113 17.55 -16.61 -20.30
C SER A 113 16.53 -16.52 -19.16
N ILE A 114 16.31 -15.30 -18.64
CA ILE A 114 15.31 -15.06 -17.61
C ILE A 114 13.99 -14.66 -18.29
N ARG A 115 12.92 -15.41 -18.04
CA ARG A 115 11.56 -14.98 -18.40
C ARG A 115 10.89 -14.26 -17.23
N ALA A 116 10.81 -12.94 -17.29
CA ALA A 116 10.12 -12.14 -16.28
C ALA A 116 8.63 -11.98 -16.62
N SER A 117 7.76 -12.36 -15.70
CA SER A 117 6.31 -12.20 -15.86
C SER A 117 5.88 -10.74 -15.56
N VAL A 118 4.86 -10.25 -16.27
CA VAL A 118 4.23 -8.93 -15.98
C VAL A 118 3.71 -8.91 -14.52
N GLY A 119 3.32 -10.09 -14.00
CA GLY A 119 2.77 -10.27 -12.66
C GLY A 119 3.74 -9.85 -11.56
N ILE A 120 5.02 -10.25 -11.66
CA ILE A 120 6.07 -9.85 -10.69
C ILE A 120 6.09 -8.33 -10.54
N MET A 121 6.05 -7.61 -11.66
CA MET A 121 6.17 -6.17 -11.68
C MET A 121 4.96 -5.48 -11.05
N LYS A 122 3.75 -6.00 -11.27
CA LYS A 122 2.53 -5.47 -10.63
C LYS A 122 2.57 -5.69 -9.12
N ASP A 123 2.95 -6.89 -8.68
CA ASP A 123 3.02 -7.24 -7.27
C ASP A 123 4.09 -6.42 -6.54
N VAL A 124 5.30 -6.30 -7.11
CA VAL A 124 6.38 -5.46 -6.54
C VAL A 124 5.97 -3.98 -6.48
N ASN A 125 5.33 -3.43 -7.52
CA ASN A 125 4.87 -2.03 -7.49
C ASN A 125 3.74 -1.81 -6.47
N SER A 126 2.84 -2.78 -6.27
CA SER A 126 1.85 -2.75 -5.20
C SER A 126 2.52 -2.73 -3.83
N LEU A 127 3.57 -3.53 -3.63
CA LEU A 127 4.30 -3.64 -2.38
C LEU A 127 5.10 -2.38 -2.02
N ILE A 128 5.64 -1.65 -3.01
CA ILE A 128 6.35 -0.38 -2.78
C ILE A 128 5.44 0.71 -2.23
N ARG A 129 4.16 0.69 -2.58
CA ARG A 129 3.18 1.69 -2.12
C ARG A 129 2.80 1.51 -0.64
N LEU A 130 3.24 0.43 -0.01
CA LEU A 130 3.00 0.17 1.39
C LEU A 130 4.11 0.83 2.23
N PRO A 131 3.80 1.77 3.13
CA PRO A 131 4.80 2.51 3.88
C PRO A 131 5.70 1.60 4.74
N GLU A 132 5.17 0.47 5.20
CA GLU A 132 5.92 -0.51 6.01
C GLU A 132 7.03 -1.22 5.22
N LEU A 133 6.93 -1.24 3.88
CA LEU A 133 7.76 -2.00 2.94
C LEU A 133 8.42 -1.13 1.87
N ALA A 134 8.06 0.16 1.76
CA ALA A 134 8.50 1.05 0.69
C ALA A 134 10.03 1.05 0.54
N GLY A 135 10.78 1.23 1.63
CA GLY A 135 12.24 1.28 1.58
C GLY A 135 12.89 -0.02 1.12
N THR A 136 12.47 -1.16 1.66
CA THR A 136 13.06 -2.47 1.34
C THR A 136 12.60 -2.99 -0.02
N MET A 137 11.37 -2.69 -0.44
CA MET A 137 10.86 -3.07 -1.77
C MET A 137 11.42 -2.19 -2.86
N GLN A 138 11.72 -0.93 -2.56
CA GLN A 138 12.45 -0.05 -3.46
C GLN A 138 13.90 -0.53 -3.61
N GLU A 139 14.56 -0.96 -2.52
CA GLU A 139 15.86 -1.63 -2.59
C GLU A 139 15.79 -2.90 -3.44
N LEU A 140 14.79 -3.77 -3.22
CA LEU A 140 14.58 -4.98 -4.04
C LEU A 140 14.37 -4.66 -5.51
N LYS A 141 13.57 -3.62 -5.84
CA LYS A 141 13.33 -3.18 -7.22
C LYS A 141 14.60 -2.62 -7.88
N VAL A 142 15.46 -1.95 -7.10
CA VAL A 142 16.75 -1.39 -7.56
C VAL A 142 17.82 -2.47 -7.62
N ASP A 143 17.71 -3.54 -6.83
CA ASP A 143 18.69 -4.62 -6.80
C ASP A 143 18.82 -5.26 -8.19
N LYS A 144 20.07 -5.53 -8.58
CA LYS A 144 20.44 -5.95 -9.94
C LYS A 144 19.70 -7.21 -10.42
N VAL A 145 19.19 -8.04 -9.50
CA VAL A 145 18.36 -9.21 -9.79
C VAL A 145 17.05 -8.84 -10.46
N LEU A 146 16.22 -8.08 -9.75
CA LEU A 146 14.98 -7.58 -10.30
C LEU A 146 15.31 -6.62 -11.43
N GLY A 147 16.36 -5.82 -11.34
CA GLY A 147 16.85 -5.01 -12.45
C GLY A 147 17.14 -5.80 -13.74
N GLU A 148 17.82 -6.94 -13.68
CA GLU A 148 18.12 -7.80 -14.85
C GLU A 148 16.88 -8.55 -15.32
N ILE A 149 16.10 -9.13 -14.40
CA ILE A 149 14.80 -9.74 -14.67
C ILE A 149 13.88 -8.72 -15.37
N LEU A 150 13.87 -7.47 -14.93
CA LEU A 150 13.01 -6.40 -15.44
C LEU A 150 13.57 -5.70 -16.70
N LYS A 151 14.90 -5.68 -16.91
CA LYS A 151 15.56 -5.04 -18.08
C LYS A 151 15.47 -5.86 -19.36
N ASP A 152 15.44 -7.20 -19.27
CA ASP A 152 15.35 -8.06 -20.47
C ASP A 152 13.99 -8.00 -21.18
N ARG A 153 13.00 -7.30 -20.59
CA ARG A 153 11.90 -6.76 -21.38
C ARG A 153 12.40 -5.61 -22.23
N LYS A 154 12.80 -5.93 -23.46
CA LYS A 154 12.50 -5.02 -24.57
C LYS A 154 10.99 -4.81 -24.52
N GLN A 155 10.55 -3.66 -24.01
CA GLN A 155 9.16 -3.27 -24.11
C GLN A 155 8.83 -3.31 -25.61
N PRO A 156 7.89 -4.16 -26.10
CA PRO A 156 7.12 -3.67 -27.22
C PRO A 156 6.50 -2.39 -26.67
N ALA A 157 6.70 -1.27 -27.35
CA ALA A 157 5.94 -0.06 -27.07
C ALA A 157 4.48 -0.43 -27.26
N LEU A 158 3.85 -0.94 -26.20
CA LEU A 158 2.41 -0.99 -26.10
C LEU A 158 2.02 0.47 -26.27
N PRO A 159 1.16 0.83 -27.24
CA PRO A 159 0.62 2.16 -27.27
C PRO A 159 0.04 2.38 -25.88
N VAL A 160 0.64 3.32 -25.16
CA VAL A 160 0.12 3.79 -23.89
C VAL A 160 -1.24 4.36 -24.27
N ALA A 161 -2.29 3.54 -24.12
CA ALA A 161 -3.62 4.10 -23.94
C ALA A 161 -3.44 5.12 -22.82
N PRO A 162 -3.76 6.41 -23.05
CA PRO A 162 -3.42 7.46 -22.11
C PRO A 162 -3.90 7.02 -20.73
N VAL A 163 -2.94 6.81 -19.83
CA VAL A 163 -3.25 6.72 -18.42
C VAL A 163 -3.94 8.05 -18.12
N PRO A 164 -5.17 8.09 -17.58
CA PRO A 164 -5.74 9.34 -17.13
C PRO A 164 -4.75 9.91 -16.13
N GLU A 165 -4.14 11.03 -16.48
CA GLU A 165 -3.23 11.73 -15.58
C GLU A 165 -3.99 11.94 -14.27
N PRO A 166 -3.34 11.77 -13.09
CA PRO A 166 -3.95 12.25 -11.87
C PRO A 166 -4.23 13.73 -12.08
N GLN A 167 -5.52 14.08 -12.15
CA GLN A 167 -5.98 15.45 -12.24
C GLN A 167 -5.25 16.22 -11.16
N LYS A 168 -4.36 17.13 -11.56
CA LYS A 168 -3.92 18.21 -10.68
C LYS A 168 -5.20 18.85 -10.15
N PRO A 169 -5.30 19.21 -8.86
CA PRO A 169 -6.33 20.13 -8.41
C PRO A 169 -6.27 21.31 -9.38
N GLN A 170 -7.31 21.49 -10.18
CA GLN A 170 -7.50 22.72 -10.92
C GLN A 170 -7.56 23.79 -9.84
N GLU A 171 -6.66 24.77 -9.92
CA GLU A 171 -6.92 26.05 -9.29
C GLU A 171 -8.28 26.48 -9.83
N GLU A 172 -9.30 26.43 -8.97
CA GLU A 172 -10.55 27.16 -9.21
C GLU A 172 -10.10 28.62 -9.32
N GLU A 173 -10.08 29.14 -10.54
CA GLU A 173 -10.19 30.58 -10.75
C GLU A 173 -11.49 30.98 -10.07
N GLU A 174 -11.37 31.60 -8.90
CA GLU A 174 -12.45 32.38 -8.30
C GLU A 174 -12.77 33.49 -9.32
N GLU A 175 -13.69 33.22 -10.26
CA GLU A 175 -14.47 34.28 -10.86
C GLU A 175 -15.21 34.94 -9.69
N GLU A 176 -14.71 36.10 -9.25
CA GLU A 176 -15.46 37.05 -8.43
C GLU A 176 -16.69 37.48 -9.24
N GLU A 177 -17.73 36.64 -9.28
CA GLU A 177 -19.04 37.06 -9.70
C GLU A 177 -19.61 37.99 -8.62
N ASP A 178 -19.65 39.28 -8.97
CA ASP A 178 -20.11 40.38 -8.15
C ASP A 178 -21.47 40.02 -7.48
N PRO A 179 -21.51 39.83 -6.14
CA PRO A 179 -22.67 39.30 -5.42
C PRO A 179 -23.92 40.19 -5.58
N GLU A 180 -23.75 41.44 -5.99
CA GLU A 180 -24.83 42.40 -6.23
C GLU A 180 -25.64 42.03 -7.49
N ALA A 181 -24.99 41.56 -8.55
CA ALA A 181 -25.66 41.13 -9.78
C ALA A 181 -26.47 39.83 -9.59
N MET A 182 -26.00 38.92 -8.74
CA MET A 182 -26.68 37.66 -8.43
C MET A 182 -27.95 37.91 -7.59
N MET A 183 -27.89 38.87 -6.67
CA MET A 183 -29.03 39.25 -5.84
C MET A 183 -30.11 40.00 -6.63
N ASP A 184 -29.73 40.80 -7.62
CA ASP A 184 -30.69 41.46 -8.52
C ASP A 184 -31.41 40.46 -9.44
N GLN A 185 -30.71 39.43 -9.91
CA GLN A 185 -31.38 38.34 -10.63
C GLN A 185 -32.37 37.57 -9.75
N MET A 186 -32.07 37.38 -8.45
CA MET A 186 -33.01 36.75 -7.52
C MET A 186 -34.21 37.65 -7.23
N ARG A 187 -34.03 38.96 -7.10
CA ARG A 187 -35.13 39.92 -6.91
C ARG A 187 -36.08 39.95 -8.11
N ASN A 188 -35.55 40.03 -9.32
CA ASN A 188 -36.36 40.01 -10.55
C ASN A 188 -37.13 38.69 -10.72
N ARG A 189 -36.54 37.55 -10.33
CA ARG A 189 -37.23 36.25 -10.35
C ARG A 189 -38.35 36.15 -9.32
N LEU A 190 -38.18 36.76 -8.15
CA LEU A 190 -39.21 36.78 -7.12
C LEU A 190 -40.38 37.73 -7.46
N GLU A 191 -40.12 38.83 -8.14
CA GLU A 191 -41.18 39.73 -8.64
C GLU A 191 -42.00 39.10 -9.77
N ALA A 192 -41.37 38.32 -10.66
CA ALA A 192 -42.07 37.59 -11.72
C ALA A 192 -43.00 36.47 -11.20
N LEU A 193 -42.77 35.97 -9.99
CA LEU A 193 -43.62 34.97 -9.32
C LEU A 193 -44.75 35.60 -8.48
N ARG A 194 -44.75 36.93 -8.34
CA ARG A 194 -45.72 37.70 -7.54
C ARG A 194 -46.75 38.43 -8.40
N SER A 195 -46.65 38.38 -9.73
CA SER A 195 -47.64 38.88 -10.71
C SER A 195 -48.55 37.75 -11.16
#